data_AF-A0A965LJU8-F1
#
_entry.id   AF-A0A965LJU8-F1
#
_cell.length_a   1.000
_cell.length_b   1.000
_cell.length_c   1.000
_cell.angle_alpha   90.00
_cell.angle_beta   90.00
_cell.angle_gamma   90.00
#
_symmetry.space_group_name_H-M   'P 1'
#
loop_
_entity.id
_entity.type
_entity.pdbx_description
1 polymer ?
#
loop_
_entity_poly.entity_id
_entity_poly.type
_entity_poly.pdbx_seq_one_letter_code
_entity_poly.pdbx_strand_id
1 'polypeptide(L)'
;MTSAKLGAVVMSALVVMYFALLGQKGYLFLLEPNIVAKIMGFAILFLPLVGAWTIYRELRFGLAIEKLGARLETEGAWPRFRFGVLPSGRANKAEALQE
;
A
#
# COMPACT_ATOMS: atom_id res chain seq x y z
N MET A 1 9.09 17.46 -10.29
CA MET A 1 8.59 16.13 -9.86
C MET A 1 8.76 15.19 -11.02
N THR A 2 9.31 13.98 -10.83
CA THR A 2 9.35 12.97 -11.91
C THR A 2 7.92 12.61 -12.32
N SER A 3 7.70 12.23 -13.58
CA SER A 3 6.37 11.85 -14.11
C SER A 3 5.67 10.80 -13.23
N ALA A 4 6.44 9.86 -12.68
CA ALA A 4 5.96 8.85 -11.74
C ALA A 4 5.37 9.43 -10.44
N LYS A 5 6.02 10.45 -9.84
CA LYS A 5 5.54 11.09 -8.61
C LYS A 5 4.23 11.85 -8.85
N LEU A 6 4.11 12.51 -10.00
CA LEU A 6 2.87 13.20 -10.37
C LEU A 6 1.72 12.20 -10.55
N GLY A 7 1.96 11.10 -11.27
CA GLY A 7 0.98 10.02 -11.45
C GLY A 7 0.50 9.45 -10.12
N ALA A 8 1.42 9.18 -9.18
CA ALA A 8 1.07 8.68 -7.85
C ALA A 8 0.17 9.65 -7.07
N VAL A 9 0.49 10.96 -7.07
CA VAL A 9 -0.33 11.98 -6.39
C VAL A 9 -1.71 12.08 -7.01
N VAL A 10 -1.82 12.11 -8.34
CA VAL A 10 -3.11 12.17 -9.05
C VAL A 10 -3.96 10.94 -8.74
N MET A 11 -3.38 9.74 -8.85
CA MET A 11 -4.11 8.50 -8.53
C MET A 11 -4.58 8.46 -7.08
N SER A 12 -3.74 8.92 -6.15
CA SER A 12 -4.11 9.00 -4.73
C SER A 12 -5.27 9.96 -4.50
N ALA A 13 -5.24 11.14 -5.14
CA ALA A 13 -6.33 12.11 -5.08
C ALA A 13 -7.64 11.55 -5.65
N LEU A 14 -7.57 10.84 -6.78
CA LEU A 14 -8.73 10.17 -7.39
C LEU A 14 -9.32 9.10 -6.46
N VAL A 15 -8.49 8.31 -5.79
CA VAL A 15 -8.96 7.31 -4.81
C VAL A 15 -9.66 7.98 -3.63
N VAL A 16 -9.08 9.06 -3.08
CA VAL A 16 -9.70 9.81 -1.98
C VAL A 16 -11.05 10.40 -2.42
N MET A 17 -11.11 11.00 -3.61
CA MET A 17 -12.35 11.49 -4.20
C MET A 17 -13.39 10.38 -4.33
N TYR A 18 -12.99 9.20 -4.84
CA TYR A 18 -13.88 8.06 -4.97
C TYR A 18 -14.42 7.57 -3.62
N PHE A 19 -13.57 7.51 -2.59
CA PHE A 19 -14.01 7.17 -1.23
C PHE A 19 -15.01 8.18 -0.67
N ALA A 20 -14.82 9.48 -0.92
CA ALA A 20 -15.79 10.50 -0.53
C ALA A 20 -17.15 10.31 -1.22
N LEU A 21 -17.15 10.04 -2.54
CA LEU A 21 -18.37 9.76 -3.30
C LEU A 21 -19.09 8.49 -2.83
N LEU A 22 -18.33 7.44 -2.49
CA LEU A 22 -18.89 6.21 -1.92
C LEU A 22 -19.44 6.46 -0.51
N GLY A 23 -18.72 7.23 0.30
CA GLY A 23 -19.17 7.67 1.62
C GLY A 23 -20.51 8.38 1.55
N GLN A 24 -20.63 9.33 0.61
CA GLN A 24 -21.89 10.03 0.37
C GLN A 24 -23.01 9.06 -0.06
N LYS A 25 -22.77 8.17 -1.02
CA LYS A 25 -23.79 7.22 -1.48
C LYS A 25 -24.22 6.25 -0.37
N GLY A 26 -23.27 5.69 0.37
CA GLY A 26 -23.57 4.79 1.48
C GLY A 26 -24.37 5.50 2.57
N TYR A 27 -24.02 6.76 2.88
CA TYR A 27 -24.78 7.59 3.82
C TYR A 27 -26.22 7.84 3.35
N LEU A 28 -26.43 8.17 2.07
CA LEU A 28 -27.77 8.35 1.50
C LEU A 28 -28.63 7.07 1.64
N PHE A 29 -28.03 5.89 1.45
CA PHE A 29 -28.72 4.61 1.64
C PHE A 29 -29.12 4.35 3.10
N LEU A 30 -28.35 4.86 4.07
CA LEU A 30 -28.67 4.73 5.50
C LEU A 30 -29.86 5.60 5.94
N LEU A 31 -30.09 6.72 5.24
CA LEU A 31 -31.21 7.63 5.52
C LEU A 31 -32.56 7.05 5.08
N GLU A 32 -32.55 6.12 4.13
CA GLU A 32 -33.77 5.49 3.63
C GLU A 32 -34.44 4.65 4.75
N PRO A 33 -35.78 4.72 4.91
CA PRO A 33 -36.51 3.93 5.91
C PRO A 33 -36.42 2.41 5.69
N ASN A 34 -36.15 1.97 4.45
CA ASN A 34 -36.06 0.55 4.09
C ASN A 34 -34.83 -0.15 4.73
N ILE A 35 -35.06 -1.28 5.40
CA ILE A 35 -34.01 -2.08 6.05
C ILE A 35 -32.97 -2.61 5.05
N VAL A 36 -33.40 -3.02 3.85
CA VAL A 36 -32.50 -3.53 2.80
C VAL A 36 -31.56 -2.42 2.33
N ALA A 37 -32.07 -1.19 2.19
CA ALA A 37 -31.26 -0.02 1.85
C ALA A 37 -30.20 0.25 2.92
N LYS A 38 -30.55 0.15 4.21
CA LYS A 38 -29.60 0.32 5.32
C LYS A 38 -28.47 -0.72 5.30
N ILE A 39 -28.78 -1.99 5.06
CA ILE A 39 -27.77 -3.06 4.95
C ILE A 39 -26.82 -2.77 3.79
N MET A 40 -27.35 -2.37 2.63
CA MET A 40 -26.54 -1.98 1.49
C MET A 40 -25.67 -0.76 1.78
N GLY A 41 -26.23 0.26 2.43
CA GLY A 41 -25.49 1.46 2.85
C GLY A 41 -24.31 1.10 3.76
N PHE A 42 -24.52 0.23 4.75
CA PHE A 42 -23.46 -0.23 5.63
C PHE A 42 -22.38 -1.02 4.87
N ALA A 43 -22.76 -1.93 3.98
CA ALA A 43 -21.81 -2.66 3.14
C ALA A 43 -21.00 -1.72 2.23
N ILE A 44 -21.64 -0.72 1.63
CA ILE A 44 -20.98 0.29 0.78
C ILE A 44 -19.98 1.12 1.61
N LEU A 45 -20.33 1.54 2.82
CA LEU A 45 -19.45 2.31 3.69
C LEU A 45 -18.28 1.49 4.24
N PHE A 46 -18.46 0.19 4.41
CA PHE A 46 -17.40 -0.69 4.88
C PHE A 46 -16.21 -0.73 3.90
N LEU A 47 -16.47 -0.71 2.59
CA LEU A 47 -15.43 -0.76 1.56
C LEU A 47 -14.40 0.39 1.63
N PRO A 48 -14.78 1.68 1.60
CA PRO A 48 -13.83 2.79 1.70
C PRO A 48 -13.15 2.85 3.07
N LEU A 49 -13.80 2.40 4.15
CA LEU A 49 -13.16 2.31 5.47
C LEU A 49 -11.99 1.31 5.46
N VAL A 50 -12.22 0.09 4.94
CA VAL A 50 -11.17 -0.92 4.80
C VAL A 50 -10.09 -0.48 3.81
N GLY A 51 -10.49 0.16 2.70
CA GLY A 51 -9.56 0.71 1.72
C GLY A 51 -8.63 1.76 2.33
N ALA A 52 -9.18 2.73 3.07
CA ALA A 52 -8.41 3.77 3.75
C ALA A 52 -7.47 3.18 4.81
N TRP A 53 -7.94 2.20 5.59
CA TRP A 53 -7.11 1.47 6.54
C TRP A 53 -5.94 0.77 5.86
N THR A 54 -6.19 0.08 4.74
CA THR A 54 -5.16 -0.68 4.01
C THR A 54 -4.08 0.25 3.47
N ILE A 55 -4.49 1.37 2.86
CA ILE A 55 -3.55 2.40 2.37
C ILE A 55 -2.71 2.95 3.51
N TYR A 56 -3.33 3.28 4.65
CA TYR A 56 -2.61 3.77 5.82
C TYR A 56 -1.57 2.75 6.32
N ARG A 57 -1.93 1.47 6.39
CA ARG A 57 -1.03 0.38 6.79
C ARG A 57 0.14 0.22 5.82
N GLU A 58 -0.13 0.27 4.53
CA GLU A 58 0.89 0.16 3.48
C GLU A 58 1.88 1.33 3.52
N LEU A 59 1.39 2.56 3.68
CA LEU A 59 2.24 3.75 3.80
C LEU A 59 3.10 3.69 5.06
N ARG A 60 2.53 3.29 6.20
CA ARG A 60 3.28 3.12 7.45
C ARG A 60 4.37 2.07 7.31
N PHE A 61 4.08 0.97 6.61
CA PHE A 61 5.04 -0.09 6.34
C PHE A 61 6.18 0.39 5.43
N GLY A 62 5.86 1.06 4.33
CA GLY A 62 6.86 1.62 3.42
C GLY A 62 7.83 2.59 4.10
N LEU A 63 7.30 3.52 4.90
CA LEU A 63 8.12 4.47 5.67
C LEU A 63 8.98 3.76 6.74
N ALA A 64 8.46 2.70 7.36
CA ALA A 64 9.21 1.92 8.34
C ALA A 64 10.38 1.16 7.69
N ILE A 65 10.17 0.60 6.49
CA ILE A 65 11.24 -0.05 5.72
C ILE A 65 12.28 0.95 5.29
N GLU A 66 11.88 2.11 4.76
CA GLU A 66 12.84 3.15 4.33
C GLU A 66 13.73 3.56 5.50
N LYS A 67 13.15 3.78 6.69
CA LYS A 67 13.89 4.08 7.91
C LYS A 67 14.83 2.94 8.32
N LEU A 68 14.41 1.68 8.20
CA LEU A 68 15.23 0.52 8.53
C LEU A 68 16.40 0.35 7.54
N GLY A 69 16.15 0.56 6.25
CA GLY A 69 17.17 0.52 5.20
C GLY A 69 18.23 1.59 5.43
N ALA A 70 17.83 2.83 5.66
CA ALA A 70 18.74 3.92 6.00
C ALA A 70 19.59 3.59 7.24
N ARG A 71 18.98 2.96 8.26
CA ARG A 71 19.70 2.53 9.46
C ARG A 71 20.74 1.43 9.14
N LEU A 72 20.37 0.40 8.40
CA LEU A 72 21.28 -0.67 7.97
C LEU A 72 22.46 -0.14 7.15
N GLU A 73 22.22 0.85 6.29
CA GLU A 73 23.26 1.55 5.53
C GLU A 73 24.21 2.31 6.48
N THR A 74 23.68 3.06 7.45
CA THR A 74 24.52 3.78 8.42
C THR A 74 25.32 2.86 9.33
N GLU A 75 24.77 1.71 9.71
CA GLU A 75 25.44 0.72 10.57
C GLU A 75 26.39 -0.18 9.78
N GLY A 76 26.40 -0.10 8.44
CA GLY A 76 27.22 -0.97 7.58
C GLY A 76 26.89 -2.46 7.72
N ALA A 77 25.69 -2.77 8.23
CA ALA A 77 25.26 -4.10 8.64
C ALA A 77 24.52 -4.86 7.52
N TRP A 78 24.63 -4.39 6.27
CA TRP A 78 24.11 -5.13 5.11
C TRP A 78 24.74 -6.53 5.07
N PRO A 79 23.94 -7.58 4.82
CA PRO A 79 24.46 -8.93 4.64
C PRO A 79 25.47 -8.95 3.50
N ARG A 80 26.73 -9.27 3.82
CA ARG A 80 27.77 -9.48 2.80
C ARG A 80 27.68 -10.92 2.33
N PHE A 81 26.96 -11.12 1.24
CA PHE A 81 26.85 -12.43 0.62
C PHE A 81 28.16 -12.82 -0.05
N ARG A 82 28.61 -14.07 0.15
CA ARG A 82 29.82 -14.64 -0.48
C ARG A 82 29.54 -15.30 -1.82
N PHE A 83 28.42 -14.98 -2.44
CA PHE A 83 28.02 -15.46 -3.76
C PHE A 83 27.75 -14.27 -4.69
N GLY A 84 28.07 -14.43 -5.96
CA GLY A 84 27.76 -13.47 -7.00
C GLY A 84 26.27 -13.37 -7.28
N VAL A 85 25.88 -12.25 -7.87
CA VAL A 85 24.54 -12.05 -8.45
C VAL A 85 24.63 -12.19 -9.97
N LEU A 86 23.60 -12.81 -10.55
CA LEU A 86 23.41 -12.85 -12.01
C LEU A 86 23.11 -11.43 -12.54
N PRO A 87 23.25 -11.16 -13.85
CA PRO A 87 22.86 -9.88 -14.46
C PRO A 87 21.40 -9.48 -14.19
N SER A 88 20.54 -10.44 -13.84
CA SER A 88 19.15 -10.22 -13.43
C SER A 88 18.98 -9.80 -11.96
N GLY A 89 20.07 -9.71 -11.19
CA GLY A 89 20.06 -9.45 -9.74
C GLY A 89 19.74 -10.66 -8.86
N ARG A 90 19.43 -11.82 -9.46
CA ARG A 90 19.18 -13.07 -8.71
C ARG A 90 20.49 -13.64 -8.16
N ALA A 91 20.46 -14.22 -6.97
CA ALA A 91 21.60 -14.96 -6.42
C ALA A 91 22.04 -16.09 -7.36
N ASN A 92 23.34 -16.26 -7.57
CA ASN A 92 23.87 -17.41 -8.29
C ASN A 92 23.66 -18.68 -7.45
N LYS A 93 22.71 -19.53 -7.86
CA LYS A 93 22.36 -20.76 -7.13
C LYS A 93 23.54 -21.72 -7.01
N ALA A 94 24.40 -21.81 -8.02
CA ALA A 94 25.52 -22.75 -8.00
C ALA A 94 26.55 -22.39 -6.93
N GLU A 95 26.75 -21.09 -6.69
CA GLU A 95 27.63 -20.57 -5.64
C GLU A 95 26.92 -20.55 -4.28
N ALA A 96 25.64 -20.16 -4.24
CA ALA A 96 24.87 -20.07 -3.00
C ALA A 96 24.52 -21.43 -2.36
N LEU A 97 24.55 -22.53 -3.12
CA LEU A 97 24.32 -23.89 -2.61
C LEU A 97 25.60 -24.59 -2.11
N GLN A 98 26.76 -23.93 -2.23
CA GLN A 98 28.04 -24.47 -1.76
C GLN A 98 28.39 -24.02 -0.33
N GLU A 99 27.46 -23.33 0.34
CA GLU A 99 27.45 -22.99 1.78
C GLU A 99 26.41 -23.87 2.51
#